data_AF-D5ELZ4-F1
#
_entry.id   AF-D5ELZ4-F1
#
_cell.length_a   1.000
_cell.length_b   1.000
_cell.length_c   1.000
_cell.angle_alpha   90.00
_cell.angle_beta   90.00
_cell.angle_gamma   90.00
#
_symmetry.space_group_name_H-M   'P 1'
#
loop_
_entity.id
_entity.type
_entity.pdbx_description
1 polymer ?
#
loop_
_entity_poly.entity_id
_entity_poly.type
_entity_poly.pdbx_seq_one_letter_code
_entity_poly.pdbx_strand_id
1 'polypeptide(L)'
;MKLIFIGSIYCSLLCAIAAAAAPATRYFDVIQELRDDSNQFVAFQYQTMKGTECQNNALNRNALLSEDQVDYPTPESGCAPTAMLNILIWYEKFGLIPPGNRHANPRSYKLNLFNSIDHKLKAAAGMARTATSGASSGHTAIVMDQILQERSAGQIRMHSVQLESPIEPANLHDLMPHFRSGYLIVTPKSRIDGRMMDVHAATFIRIDRANYVTLGTWGELYRGRLQLRGTEQWFIPQNPKHLELRVDGLMSFIPFRPL
;
A
#
# COMPACT_ATOMS: atom_id res chain seq x y z
N MET A 1 44.06 32.99 51.32
CA MET A 1 43.71 33.38 49.93
C MET A 1 43.62 32.13 49.07
N LYS A 2 42.39 31.68 48.78
CA LYS A 2 41.93 30.99 47.54
C LYS A 2 40.52 30.45 47.82
N LEU A 3 39.52 31.22 47.42
CA LEU A 3 38.14 30.77 47.24
C LEU A 3 38.13 29.77 46.07
N ILE A 4 37.46 28.64 46.23
CA ILE A 4 37.06 27.79 45.10
C ILE A 4 35.54 27.86 45.01
N PHE A 5 35.07 28.61 44.01
CA PHE A 5 33.67 28.67 43.60
C PHE A 5 33.31 27.33 42.92
N ILE A 6 32.43 26.55 43.53
CA ILE A 6 31.78 25.42 42.85
C ILE A 6 30.51 25.98 42.23
N GLY A 7 30.63 26.39 40.96
CA GLY A 7 29.51 26.82 40.14
C GLY A 7 28.57 25.66 39.86
N SER A 8 27.31 25.84 40.26
CA SER A 8 26.19 24.96 39.99
C SER A 8 25.90 24.91 38.49
N ILE A 9 26.03 23.74 37.86
CA ILE A 9 25.55 23.50 36.49
C ILE A 9 24.22 22.75 36.62
N TYR A 10 23.13 23.50 36.73
CA TYR A 10 21.79 22.98 36.45
C TYR A 10 21.66 22.82 34.93
N CYS A 11 21.90 21.60 34.45
CA CYS A 11 21.60 21.20 33.08
C CYS A 11 20.09 20.98 32.97
N SER A 12 19.35 22.05 32.65
CA SER A 12 17.94 21.97 32.31
C SER A 12 17.79 21.25 30.97
N LEU A 13 17.48 19.96 31.01
CA LEU A 13 16.98 19.21 29.85
C LEU A 13 15.66 19.84 29.39
N LEU A 14 15.73 20.72 28.40
CA LEU A 14 14.57 21.12 27.60
C LEU A 14 14.17 19.94 26.74
N CYS A 15 13.16 19.19 27.20
CA CYS A 15 12.35 18.33 26.35
C CYS A 15 11.70 19.20 25.26
N ALA A 16 12.32 19.26 24.09
CA ALA A 16 11.64 19.72 22.88
C ALA A 16 10.63 18.65 22.47
N ILE A 17 9.43 18.73 23.04
CA ILE A 17 8.26 18.06 22.47
C ILE A 17 8.00 18.78 21.14
N ALA A 18 8.44 18.18 20.04
CA ALA A 18 8.04 18.61 18.72
C ALA A 18 6.50 18.54 18.66
N ALA A 19 5.84 19.69 18.72
CA ALA A 19 4.41 19.77 18.48
C ALA A 19 4.16 19.25 17.06
N ALA A 20 3.59 18.05 16.95
CA ALA A 20 3.14 17.53 15.67
C ALA A 20 2.10 18.53 15.14
N ALA A 21 2.39 19.15 14.00
CA ALA A 21 1.46 20.08 13.36
C ALA A 21 0.10 19.39 13.20
N ALA A 22 -0.98 20.12 13.54
CA ALA A 22 -2.33 19.61 13.40
C ALA A 22 -2.55 19.10 11.96
N PRO A 23 -3.18 17.92 11.77
CA PRO A 23 -3.39 17.37 10.43
C PRO A 23 -4.19 18.35 9.59
N ALA A 24 -3.64 18.74 8.45
CA ALA A 24 -4.28 19.68 7.54
C ALA A 24 -5.53 19.06 6.91
N THR A 25 -6.65 19.77 6.99
CA THR A 25 -7.89 19.39 6.32
C THR A 25 -7.76 19.54 4.81
N ARG A 26 -8.20 18.52 4.06
CA ARG A 26 -8.11 18.46 2.59
C ARG A 26 -9.36 17.81 1.98
N TYR A 27 -9.45 17.88 0.66
CA TYR A 27 -10.43 17.12 -0.10
C TYR A 27 -9.82 15.79 -0.56
N PHE A 28 -10.64 14.75 -0.49
CA PHE A 28 -10.30 13.37 -0.77
C PHE A 28 -11.40 12.76 -1.63
N ASP A 29 -11.04 12.13 -2.74
CA ASP A 29 -12.00 11.44 -3.61
C ASP A 29 -12.11 9.97 -3.22
N VAL A 30 -13.32 9.52 -2.92
CA VAL A 30 -13.63 8.11 -2.71
C VAL A 30 -14.30 7.54 -3.94
N ILE A 31 -13.80 6.39 -4.40
CA ILE A 31 -14.35 5.69 -5.56
C ILE A 31 -15.56 4.86 -5.11
N GLN A 32 -16.64 4.93 -5.88
CA GLN A 32 -17.85 4.13 -5.70
C GLN A 32 -18.28 3.50 -7.01
N GLU A 33 -19.03 2.41 -6.92
CA GLU A 33 -19.72 1.81 -8.06
C GLU A 33 -21.02 2.59 -8.33
N LEU A 34 -21.18 3.03 -9.57
CA LEU A 34 -22.47 3.43 -10.11
C LEU A 34 -23.14 2.19 -10.70
N ARG A 35 -24.34 1.88 -10.21
CA ARG A 35 -25.17 0.79 -10.71
C ARG A 35 -26.46 1.33 -11.30
N ASP A 36 -26.98 0.67 -12.33
CA ASP A 36 -28.28 1.01 -12.94
C ASP A 36 -29.46 0.51 -12.09
N ASP A 37 -30.69 0.79 -12.54
CA ASP A 37 -31.92 0.35 -11.88
C ASP A 37 -32.07 -1.19 -11.83
N SER A 38 -31.32 -1.91 -12.68
CA SER A 38 -31.23 -3.38 -12.69
C SER A 38 -30.07 -3.90 -11.83
N ASN A 39 -29.44 -3.03 -11.02
CA ASN A 39 -28.30 -3.31 -10.17
C ASN A 39 -27.04 -3.80 -10.92
N GLN A 40 -26.95 -3.55 -12.22
CA GLN A 40 -25.77 -3.86 -13.04
C GLN A 40 -24.72 -2.76 -12.89
N PHE A 41 -23.45 -3.14 -12.95
CA PHE A 41 -22.34 -2.17 -12.95
C PHE A 41 -22.39 -1.30 -14.21
N VAL A 42 -22.34 0.02 -14.02
CA VAL A 42 -22.32 1.00 -15.11
C VAL A 42 -20.94 1.64 -15.23
N ALA A 43 -20.47 2.26 -14.14
CA ALA A 43 -19.23 3.01 -14.12
C ALA A 43 -18.70 3.17 -12.70
N PHE A 44 -17.47 3.70 -12.59
CA PHE A 44 -16.97 4.23 -11.33
C PHE A 44 -17.34 5.71 -11.20
N GLN A 45 -17.80 6.11 -10.02
CA GLN A 45 -18.02 7.51 -9.66
C GLN A 45 -17.05 7.94 -8.56
N TYR A 46 -16.70 9.21 -8.53
CA TYR A 46 -15.83 9.80 -7.52
C TYR A 46 -16.66 10.72 -6.62
N GLN A 47 -16.70 10.39 -5.33
CA GLN A 47 -17.31 11.23 -4.31
C GLN A 47 -16.22 12.01 -3.57
N THR A 48 -16.16 13.31 -3.80
CA THR A 48 -15.25 14.20 -3.06
C THR A 48 -15.76 14.42 -1.64
N MET A 49 -14.90 14.17 -0.66
CA MET A 49 -15.16 14.32 0.77
C MET A 49 -14.11 15.23 1.40
N LYS A 50 -14.52 16.02 2.40
CA LYS A 50 -13.59 16.78 3.23
C LYS A 50 -13.14 15.92 4.39
N GLY A 51 -11.86 15.96 4.73
CA GLY A 51 -11.31 15.10 5.77
C GLY A 51 -9.93 15.49 6.26
N THR A 52 -9.38 14.68 7.16
CA THR A 52 -8.00 14.77 7.63
C THR A 52 -7.27 13.45 7.40
N GLU A 53 -6.06 13.52 6.85
CA GLU A 53 -5.27 12.32 6.58
C GLU A 53 -4.91 11.57 7.87
N CYS A 54 -4.99 10.24 7.86
CA CYS A 54 -4.60 9.43 9.00
C CYS A 54 -3.07 9.42 9.14
N GLN A 55 -2.56 9.94 10.26
CA GLN A 55 -1.12 10.07 10.51
C GLN A 55 -0.51 8.80 11.11
N ASN A 56 0.75 8.54 10.75
CA ASN A 56 1.62 7.52 11.35
C ASN A 56 3.05 8.09 11.49
N ASN A 57 3.87 7.49 12.36
CA ASN A 57 5.30 7.73 12.38
C ASN A 57 5.97 7.06 11.17
N ALA A 58 6.68 7.83 10.34
CA ALA A 58 7.32 7.34 9.11
C ALA A 58 8.33 6.19 9.34
N LEU A 59 8.92 6.08 10.55
CA LEU A 59 9.84 4.98 10.90
C LEU A 59 9.16 3.61 10.93
N ASN A 60 7.84 3.57 11.21
CA ASN A 60 7.06 2.34 11.26
C ASN A 60 7.01 1.61 9.91
N ARG A 61 7.12 2.34 8.80
CA ARG A 61 7.10 1.76 7.45
C ARG A 61 8.25 0.79 7.20
N ASN A 62 9.44 1.03 7.77
CA ASN A 62 10.56 0.10 7.61
C ASN A 62 10.28 -1.29 8.18
N ALA A 63 9.32 -1.43 9.10
CA ALA A 63 8.94 -2.75 9.61
C ALA A 63 8.15 -3.60 8.60
N LEU A 64 7.69 -3.04 7.48
CA LEU A 64 7.19 -3.84 6.35
C LEU A 64 8.27 -4.81 5.83
N LEU A 65 9.55 -4.44 5.95
CA LEU A 65 10.69 -5.29 5.60
C LEU A 65 10.81 -6.53 6.52
N SER A 66 10.17 -6.51 7.70
CA SER A 66 10.22 -7.60 8.69
C SER A 66 9.04 -8.56 8.60
N GLU A 67 8.05 -8.28 7.76
CA GLU A 67 6.94 -9.22 7.55
C GLU A 67 7.39 -10.32 6.59
N ASP A 68 7.36 -11.56 7.06
CA ASP A 68 7.68 -12.73 6.24
C ASP A 68 6.69 -12.81 5.07
N GLN A 69 7.24 -12.60 3.88
CA GLN A 69 6.50 -12.62 2.62
C GLN A 69 6.20 -14.07 2.18
N VAL A 70 6.96 -15.07 2.64
CA VAL A 70 6.84 -16.48 2.23
C VAL A 70 5.51 -17.11 2.68
N ASP A 71 4.94 -16.60 3.77
CA ASP A 71 3.69 -17.10 4.36
C ASP A 71 2.40 -16.59 3.67
N TYR A 72 2.51 -15.87 2.55
CA TYR A 72 1.34 -15.34 1.87
C TYR A 72 0.68 -16.41 0.98
N PRO A 73 -0.65 -16.58 1.06
CA PRO A 73 -1.35 -17.51 0.17
C PRO A 73 -1.06 -17.19 -1.29
N THR A 74 -0.71 -18.22 -2.07
CA THR A 74 -0.65 -18.10 -3.52
C THR A 74 -2.08 -17.92 -4.03
N PRO A 75 -2.40 -16.81 -4.71
CA PRO A 75 -3.76 -16.57 -5.16
C PRO A 75 -4.19 -17.62 -6.18
N GLU A 76 -5.42 -18.13 -6.05
CA GLU A 76 -6.08 -18.93 -7.10
C GLU A 76 -6.27 -18.10 -8.39
N SER A 77 -6.35 -16.77 -8.26
CA SER A 77 -6.46 -15.81 -9.36
C SER A 77 -5.91 -14.44 -8.96
N GLY A 78 -4.89 -13.93 -9.68
CA GLY A 78 -4.35 -12.57 -9.63
C GLY A 78 -3.75 -12.08 -8.29
N CYS A 79 -2.80 -11.14 -8.34
CA CYS A 79 -1.98 -10.76 -7.17
C CYS A 79 -2.46 -9.55 -6.37
N ALA A 80 -3.56 -8.92 -6.79
CA ALA A 80 -4.18 -7.81 -6.06
C ALA A 80 -4.56 -8.15 -4.60
N PRO A 81 -5.17 -9.32 -4.28
CA PRO A 81 -5.48 -9.68 -2.90
C PRO A 81 -4.22 -9.79 -2.02
N THR A 82 -3.14 -10.34 -2.56
CA THR A 82 -1.85 -10.43 -1.86
C THR A 82 -1.27 -9.04 -1.57
N ALA A 83 -1.36 -8.11 -2.53
CA ALA A 83 -0.90 -6.74 -2.34
C ALA A 83 -1.74 -6.00 -1.29
N MET A 84 -3.06 -6.15 -1.34
CA MET A 84 -3.99 -5.61 -0.33
C MET A 84 -3.75 -6.21 1.05
N LEU A 85 -3.52 -7.52 1.14
CA LEU A 85 -3.24 -8.21 2.40
C LEU A 85 -2.00 -7.62 3.09
N ASN A 86 -0.92 -7.39 2.32
CA ASN A 86 0.29 -6.73 2.81
C ASN A 86 0.00 -5.34 3.41
N ILE A 87 -0.79 -4.53 2.70
CA ILE A 87 -1.16 -3.18 3.14
C ILE A 87 -2.05 -3.23 4.39
N LEU A 88 -3.04 -4.12 4.43
CA LEU A 88 -3.96 -4.24 5.56
C LEU A 88 -3.27 -4.74 6.84
N ILE A 89 -2.36 -5.71 6.73
CA ILE A 89 -1.55 -6.16 7.87
C ILE A 89 -0.67 -5.03 8.41
N TRP A 90 -0.16 -4.16 7.54
CA TRP A 90 0.58 -2.99 7.95
C TRP A 90 -0.29 -1.98 8.70
N TYR A 91 -1.50 -1.71 8.20
CA TYR A 91 -2.48 -0.86 8.86
C TYR A 91 -2.83 -1.38 10.26
N GLU A 92 -3.02 -2.69 10.43
CA GLU A 92 -3.25 -3.27 11.77
C GLU A 92 -2.05 -3.12 12.69
N LYS A 93 -0.86 -3.51 12.21
CA LYS A 93 0.38 -3.54 13.00
C LYS A 93 0.69 -2.18 13.62
N PHE A 94 0.31 -1.11 12.93
CA PHE A 94 0.58 0.26 13.35
C PHE A 94 -0.65 1.02 13.82
N GLY A 95 -1.77 0.33 14.04
CA GLY A 95 -2.93 0.89 14.73
C GLY A 95 -3.77 1.86 13.90
N LEU A 96 -3.75 1.77 12.56
CA LEU A 96 -4.76 2.44 11.74
C LEU A 96 -6.12 1.76 11.91
N ILE A 97 -6.13 0.43 11.94
CA ILE A 97 -7.31 -0.40 12.17
C ILE A 97 -7.03 -1.36 13.34
N PRO A 98 -8.06 -1.76 14.10
CA PRO A 98 -7.90 -2.70 15.21
C PRO A 98 -7.30 -4.02 14.73
N PRO A 99 -6.38 -4.64 15.47
CA PRO A 99 -5.83 -5.94 15.11
C PRO A 99 -6.92 -7.01 15.14
N GLY A 100 -6.92 -7.91 14.15
CA GLY A 100 -7.69 -9.16 14.24
C GLY A 100 -7.05 -10.14 15.23
N ASN A 101 -7.58 -11.37 15.31
CA ASN A 101 -7.02 -12.47 16.11
C ASN A 101 -5.68 -13.03 15.55
N ARG A 102 -4.77 -12.15 15.09
CA ARG A 102 -3.45 -12.48 14.52
C ARG A 102 -2.59 -13.33 15.45
N HIS A 103 -2.64 -13.03 16.75
CA HIS A 103 -1.77 -13.65 17.75
C HIS A 103 -2.09 -15.12 18.03
N ALA A 104 -3.29 -15.59 17.65
CA ALA A 104 -3.69 -16.98 17.88
C ALA A 104 -3.07 -17.94 16.84
N ASN A 105 -3.04 -17.55 15.56
CA ASN A 105 -2.40 -18.32 14.48
C ASN A 105 -2.14 -17.41 13.26
N PRO A 106 -0.89 -16.94 13.03
CA PRO A 106 -0.58 -16.01 11.95
C PRO A 106 -0.90 -16.54 10.55
N ARG A 107 -0.67 -17.84 10.29
CA ARG A 107 -0.89 -18.45 8.98
C ARG A 107 -2.38 -18.54 8.65
N SER A 108 -3.18 -19.08 9.57
CA SER A 108 -4.63 -19.13 9.40
C SER A 108 -5.24 -17.74 9.32
N TYR A 109 -4.71 -16.78 10.07
CA TYR A 109 -5.13 -15.39 9.99
C TYR A 109 -4.90 -14.78 8.60
N LYS A 110 -3.67 -14.89 8.06
CA LYS A 110 -3.33 -14.40 6.71
C LYS A 110 -4.21 -15.05 5.64
N LEU A 111 -4.44 -16.36 5.72
CA LEU A 111 -5.29 -17.09 4.78
C LEU A 111 -6.75 -16.64 4.82
N ASN A 112 -7.32 -16.47 6.02
CA ASN A 112 -8.71 -16.03 6.17
C ASN A 112 -8.91 -14.61 5.64
N LEU A 113 -7.97 -13.70 5.95
CA LEU A 113 -8.03 -12.33 5.44
C LEU A 113 -7.85 -12.30 3.92
N PHE A 114 -6.92 -13.09 3.38
CA PHE A 114 -6.76 -13.26 1.93
C PHE A 114 -8.06 -13.69 1.26
N ASN A 115 -8.70 -14.76 1.76
CA ASN A 115 -9.93 -15.29 1.19
C ASN A 115 -11.08 -14.28 1.28
N SER A 116 -11.15 -13.49 2.36
CA SER A 116 -12.13 -12.42 2.51
C SER A 116 -11.93 -11.32 1.47
N ILE A 117 -10.68 -10.88 1.25
CA ILE A 117 -10.34 -9.89 0.23
C ILE A 117 -10.71 -10.43 -1.17
N ASP A 118 -10.30 -11.66 -1.48
CA ASP A 118 -10.53 -12.25 -2.80
C ASP A 118 -12.02 -12.43 -3.09
N HIS A 119 -12.82 -12.84 -2.10
CA HIS A 119 -14.27 -12.94 -2.22
C HIS A 119 -14.92 -11.58 -2.49
N LYS A 120 -14.53 -10.52 -1.77
CA LYS A 120 -15.04 -9.17 -2.00
C LYS A 120 -14.66 -8.64 -3.39
N LEU A 121 -13.44 -8.90 -3.85
CA LEU A 121 -13.00 -8.52 -5.20
C LEU A 121 -13.77 -9.27 -6.29
N LYS A 122 -14.03 -10.57 -6.11
CA LYS A 122 -14.89 -11.36 -7.01
C LYS A 122 -16.31 -10.82 -7.05
N ALA A 123 -16.88 -10.44 -5.90
CA ALA A 123 -18.21 -9.85 -5.81
C ALA A 123 -18.29 -8.48 -6.50
N ALA A 124 -17.31 -7.59 -6.26
CA ALA A 124 -17.25 -6.27 -6.87
C ALA A 124 -17.12 -6.35 -8.40
N ALA A 125 -16.24 -7.23 -8.91
CA ALA A 125 -16.01 -7.39 -10.34
C ALA A 125 -17.19 -8.04 -11.10
N GLY A 126 -18.15 -8.65 -10.40
CA GLY A 126 -19.28 -9.35 -11.03
C GLY A 126 -18.90 -10.57 -11.87
N MET A 127 -17.63 -11.01 -11.81
CA MET A 127 -17.12 -12.14 -12.58
C MET A 127 -16.12 -12.97 -11.76
N ALA A 128 -16.06 -14.27 -12.06
CA ALA A 128 -15.01 -15.13 -11.52
C ALA A 128 -13.65 -14.65 -12.03
N ARG A 129 -12.76 -14.31 -11.10
CA ARG A 129 -11.38 -13.94 -11.43
C ARG A 129 -10.63 -15.18 -11.91
N THR A 130 -9.89 -15.07 -13.00
CA THR A 130 -9.04 -16.14 -13.54
C THR A 130 -7.56 -15.74 -13.40
N ALA A 131 -6.65 -16.64 -13.77
CA ALA A 131 -5.22 -16.30 -13.87
C ALA A 131 -4.97 -15.11 -14.83
N THR A 132 -5.83 -14.94 -15.84
CA THR A 132 -5.72 -13.92 -16.89
C THR A 132 -6.61 -12.69 -16.67
N SER A 133 -7.62 -12.77 -15.80
CA SER A 133 -8.50 -11.65 -15.43
C SER A 133 -8.30 -11.25 -13.95
N GLY A 134 -7.43 -10.26 -13.75
CA GLY A 134 -7.21 -9.64 -12.45
C GLY A 134 -8.39 -8.77 -11.97
N ALA A 135 -8.27 -8.19 -10.78
CA ALA A 135 -9.19 -7.14 -10.34
C ALA A 135 -8.80 -5.80 -10.98
N SER A 136 -9.78 -5.02 -11.43
CA SER A 136 -9.51 -3.64 -11.85
C SER A 136 -9.09 -2.78 -10.65
N SER A 137 -8.33 -1.71 -10.91
CA SER A 137 -7.93 -0.75 -9.88
C SER A 137 -9.14 -0.11 -9.20
N GLY A 138 -10.23 0.15 -9.93
CA GLY A 138 -11.48 0.70 -9.39
C GLY A 138 -12.14 -0.24 -8.39
N HIS A 139 -12.34 -1.52 -8.73
CA HIS A 139 -12.86 -2.50 -7.77
C HIS A 139 -11.91 -2.68 -6.58
N THR A 140 -10.60 -2.62 -6.81
CA THR A 140 -9.61 -2.70 -5.72
C THR A 140 -9.72 -1.52 -4.76
N ALA A 141 -9.91 -0.30 -5.27
CA ALA A 141 -10.14 0.91 -4.46
C ALA A 141 -11.38 0.77 -3.57
N ILE A 142 -12.49 0.30 -4.16
CA ILE A 142 -13.77 0.12 -3.47
C ILE A 142 -13.66 -0.92 -2.38
N VAL A 143 -13.08 -2.09 -2.68
CA VAL A 143 -12.91 -3.14 -1.66
C VAL A 143 -11.96 -2.70 -0.56
N MET A 144 -10.89 -1.95 -0.88
CA MET A 144 -10.01 -1.38 0.14
C MET A 144 -10.77 -0.41 1.06
N ASP A 145 -11.56 0.53 0.49
CA ASP A 145 -12.40 1.45 1.27
C ASP A 145 -13.40 0.69 2.15
N GLN A 146 -14.09 -0.31 1.58
CA GLN A 146 -15.06 -1.13 2.29
C GLN A 146 -14.44 -1.84 3.49
N ILE A 147 -13.29 -2.51 3.31
CA ILE A 147 -12.61 -3.20 4.41
C ILE A 147 -12.19 -2.21 5.49
N LEU A 148 -11.66 -1.03 5.11
CA LEU A 148 -11.30 -0.01 6.10
C LEU A 148 -12.52 0.48 6.87
N GLN A 149 -13.64 0.74 6.20
CA GLN A 149 -14.88 1.16 6.85
C GLN A 149 -15.39 0.09 7.82
N GLU A 150 -15.47 -1.17 7.39
CA GLU A 150 -15.91 -2.29 8.23
C GLU A 150 -15.04 -2.43 9.48
N ARG A 151 -13.72 -2.34 9.32
CA ARG A 151 -12.76 -2.55 10.40
C ARG A 151 -12.56 -1.33 11.30
N SER A 152 -12.90 -0.14 10.84
CA SER A 152 -12.83 1.11 11.62
C SER A 152 -14.19 1.57 12.15
N ALA A 153 -15.24 0.75 12.03
CA ALA A 153 -16.62 1.14 12.36
C ALA A 153 -17.06 2.44 11.68
N GLY A 154 -16.68 2.60 10.40
CA GLY A 154 -17.01 3.76 9.56
C GLY A 154 -16.19 5.02 9.81
N GLN A 155 -15.21 4.99 10.72
CA GLN A 155 -14.42 6.17 11.09
C GLN A 155 -13.36 6.56 10.06
N ILE A 156 -12.95 5.63 9.20
CA ILE A 156 -11.88 5.82 8.22
C ILE A 156 -12.41 5.50 6.82
N ARG A 157 -12.04 6.37 5.88
CA ARG A 157 -12.29 6.24 4.44
C ARG A 157 -10.97 6.19 3.67
N MET A 158 -11.04 5.73 2.43
CA MET A 158 -9.89 5.54 1.55
C MET A 158 -9.98 6.44 0.32
N HIS A 159 -9.03 7.36 0.19
CA HIS A 159 -8.78 8.04 -1.07
C HIS A 159 -7.84 7.20 -1.92
N SER A 160 -8.19 7.02 -3.19
CA SER A 160 -7.40 6.20 -4.12
C SER A 160 -7.06 6.95 -5.38
N VAL A 161 -5.80 6.86 -5.82
CA VAL A 161 -5.33 7.46 -7.07
C VAL A 161 -4.58 6.41 -7.88
N GLN A 162 -4.94 6.28 -9.15
CA GLN A 162 -4.21 5.51 -10.13
C GLN A 162 -3.38 6.45 -11.01
N LEU A 163 -2.11 6.14 -11.16
CA LEU A 163 -1.20 6.81 -12.09
C LEU A 163 -0.73 5.82 -13.14
N GLU A 164 -0.66 6.27 -14.40
CA GLU A 164 -0.07 5.50 -15.49
C GLU A 164 1.46 5.68 -15.49
N SER A 165 2.18 4.66 -15.99
CA SER A 165 3.61 4.79 -16.24
C SER A 165 3.88 5.88 -17.29
N PRO A 166 4.93 6.71 -17.14
CA PRO A 166 6.04 6.55 -16.20
C PRO A 166 5.78 7.11 -14.80
N ILE A 167 6.11 6.31 -13.78
CA ILE A 167 6.03 6.71 -12.38
C ILE A 167 7.29 7.46 -11.99
N GLU A 168 7.14 8.71 -11.55
CA GLU A 168 8.26 9.53 -11.09
C GLU A 168 8.67 9.16 -9.66
N PRO A 169 9.95 9.33 -9.29
CA PRO A 169 10.39 9.14 -7.90
C PRO A 169 9.58 9.98 -6.89
N ALA A 170 9.15 11.19 -7.29
CA ALA A 170 8.31 12.05 -6.47
C ALA A 170 6.98 11.37 -6.08
N ASN A 171 6.33 10.67 -7.02
CA ASN A 171 5.09 9.94 -6.73
C ASN A 171 5.31 8.85 -5.68
N LEU A 172 6.47 8.16 -5.71
CA LEU A 172 6.80 7.15 -4.71
C LEU A 172 7.19 7.76 -3.36
N HIS A 173 7.87 8.90 -3.36
CA HIS A 173 8.16 9.66 -2.15
C HIS A 173 6.87 10.17 -1.50
N ASP A 174 5.87 10.57 -2.28
CA ASP A 174 4.56 11.01 -1.80
C ASP A 174 3.77 9.91 -1.11
N LEU A 175 4.12 8.64 -1.35
CA LEU A 175 3.56 7.50 -0.63
C LEU A 175 4.25 7.23 0.69
N MET A 176 5.43 7.77 0.98
CA MET A 176 6.22 7.46 2.18
C MET A 176 5.64 7.99 3.51
N PRO A 177 5.02 9.18 3.57
CA PRO A 177 4.45 9.72 4.80
C PRO A 177 3.26 8.93 5.34
N HIS A 178 3.04 9.08 6.64
CA HIS A 178 1.80 8.67 7.31
C HIS A 178 1.40 7.21 7.03
N PHE A 179 0.11 6.96 6.79
CA PHE A 179 -0.44 5.69 6.37
C PHE A 179 -0.62 5.58 4.85
N ARG A 180 0.04 6.41 4.04
CA ARG A 180 -0.06 6.28 2.59
C ARG A 180 0.58 4.99 2.13
N SER A 181 -0.08 4.26 1.23
CA SER A 181 0.41 3.00 0.71
C SER A 181 0.04 2.83 -0.75
N GLY A 182 0.51 1.75 -1.36
CA GLY A 182 0.24 1.49 -2.76
C GLY A 182 0.95 0.24 -3.26
N TYR A 183 0.67 -0.10 -4.50
CA TYR A 183 1.37 -1.14 -5.24
C TYR A 183 1.60 -0.69 -6.68
N LEU A 184 2.68 -1.19 -7.28
CA LEU A 184 2.92 -1.06 -8.71
C LEU A 184 2.11 -2.12 -9.46
N ILE A 185 1.50 -1.72 -10.57
CA ILE A 185 0.94 -2.62 -11.56
C ILE A 185 2.07 -2.95 -12.52
N VAL A 186 2.39 -4.23 -12.63
CA VAL A 186 3.59 -4.68 -13.33
C VAL A 186 3.34 -5.91 -14.20
N THR A 187 4.07 -6.03 -15.29
CA THR A 187 4.12 -7.21 -16.14
C THR A 187 5.52 -7.82 -16.05
N PRO A 188 5.72 -8.96 -15.37
CA PRO A 188 7.03 -9.59 -15.24
C PRO A 188 7.54 -10.16 -16.55
N LYS A 189 8.86 -10.13 -16.75
CA LYS A 189 9.52 -10.79 -17.87
C LYS A 189 10.11 -12.13 -17.43
N SER A 190 9.67 -13.21 -18.06
CA SER A 190 10.19 -14.56 -17.84
C SER A 190 11.70 -14.61 -18.10
N ARG A 191 12.44 -15.20 -17.16
CA ARG A 191 13.90 -15.40 -17.31
C ARG A 191 14.26 -16.58 -18.21
N ILE A 192 13.31 -17.46 -18.53
CA ILE A 192 13.54 -18.69 -19.30
C ILE A 192 13.51 -18.37 -20.80
N ASP A 193 12.46 -17.70 -21.25
CA ASP A 193 12.16 -17.47 -22.67
C ASP A 193 12.01 -15.98 -23.02
N GLY A 194 12.15 -15.08 -22.05
CA GLY A 194 12.05 -13.64 -22.26
C GLY A 194 10.64 -13.13 -22.51
N ARG A 195 9.61 -14.00 -22.45
CA ARG A 195 8.22 -13.62 -22.69
C ARG A 195 7.65 -12.81 -21.52
N MET A 196 6.70 -11.93 -21.83
CA MET A 196 5.94 -11.23 -20.81
C MET A 196 4.93 -12.20 -20.18
N MET A 197 4.89 -12.20 -18.85
CA MET A 197 3.92 -12.95 -18.06
C MET A 197 2.62 -12.13 -17.91
N ASP A 198 1.67 -12.64 -17.14
CA ASP A 198 0.43 -11.92 -16.83
C ASP A 198 0.69 -10.66 -15.99
N VAL A 199 -0.29 -9.75 -15.98
CA VAL A 199 -0.24 -8.53 -15.16
C VAL A 199 -0.37 -8.89 -13.69
N HIS A 200 0.44 -8.24 -12.86
CA HIS A 200 0.47 -8.45 -11.42
C HIS A 200 0.53 -7.14 -10.63
N ALA A 201 0.33 -7.26 -9.32
CA ALA A 201 0.48 -6.19 -8.34
C ALA A 201 1.68 -6.48 -7.42
N ALA A 202 2.59 -5.51 -7.27
CA ALA A 202 3.75 -5.57 -6.40
C ALA A 202 3.68 -4.48 -5.34
N THR A 203 3.56 -4.85 -4.06
CA THR A 203 3.39 -3.88 -2.96
C THR A 203 4.59 -2.95 -2.86
N PHE A 204 4.35 -1.64 -2.90
CA PHE A 204 5.41 -0.65 -2.69
C PHE A 204 5.74 -0.56 -1.20
N ILE A 205 6.98 -0.88 -0.83
CA ILE A 205 7.45 -0.83 0.55
C ILE A 205 8.13 0.51 0.83
N ARG A 206 9.14 0.86 0.04
CA ARG A 206 9.87 2.13 0.20
C ARG A 206 10.63 2.55 -1.04
N ILE A 207 10.99 3.83 -1.08
CA ILE A 207 12.04 4.38 -1.93
C ILE A 207 13.12 5.03 -1.04
N ASP A 208 14.40 4.79 -1.33
CA ASP A 208 15.51 5.43 -0.61
C ASP A 208 16.02 6.70 -1.32
N ARG A 209 16.92 7.44 -0.65
CA ARG A 209 17.49 8.68 -1.20
C ARG A 209 18.33 8.48 -2.47
N ALA A 210 18.74 7.25 -2.76
CA ALA A 210 19.44 6.88 -3.99
C ALA A 210 18.47 6.30 -5.05
N ASN A 211 17.18 6.55 -4.88
CA ASN A 211 16.06 6.12 -5.72
C ASN A 211 15.97 4.59 -5.90
N TYR A 212 16.48 3.80 -4.95
CA TYR A 212 16.17 2.38 -4.94
C TYR A 212 14.79 2.14 -4.36
N VAL A 213 13.98 1.43 -5.13
CA VAL A 213 12.64 1.02 -4.77
C VAL A 213 12.70 -0.40 -4.21
N THR A 214 12.02 -0.61 -3.09
CA THR A 214 11.79 -1.95 -2.51
C THR A 214 10.33 -2.32 -2.68
N LEU A 215 10.09 -3.50 -3.26
CA LEU A 215 8.77 -4.07 -3.54
C LEU A 215 8.61 -5.39 -2.78
N GLY A 216 7.39 -5.66 -2.31
CA GLY A 216 6.97 -7.00 -1.89
C GLY A 216 6.31 -7.72 -3.06
N THR A 217 6.86 -8.88 -3.44
CA THR A 217 6.44 -9.66 -4.63
C THR A 217 6.33 -11.14 -4.29
N TRP A 218 5.10 -11.66 -4.17
CA TRP A 218 4.77 -13.10 -4.09
C TRP A 218 5.66 -13.97 -3.20
N GLY A 219 6.11 -13.49 -2.04
CA GLY A 219 7.05 -14.26 -1.21
C GLY A 219 8.42 -13.65 -1.04
N GLU A 220 8.77 -12.68 -1.87
CA GLU A 220 10.12 -12.14 -1.97
C GLU A 220 10.14 -10.62 -1.84
N LEU A 221 11.30 -10.09 -1.46
CA LEU A 221 11.57 -8.65 -1.42
C LEU A 221 12.46 -8.27 -2.59
N TYR A 222 11.92 -7.51 -3.52
CA TYR A 222 12.67 -7.03 -4.69
C TYR A 222 13.20 -5.63 -4.41
N ARG A 223 14.51 -5.45 -4.48
CA ARG A 223 15.14 -4.12 -4.45
C ARG A 223 15.74 -3.81 -5.82
N GLY A 224 15.47 -2.63 -6.35
CA GLY A 224 15.82 -2.27 -7.72
C GLY A 224 15.60 -0.79 -8.00
N ARG A 225 15.60 -0.40 -9.28
CA ARG A 225 15.34 0.97 -9.73
C ARG A 225 14.34 0.98 -10.86
N LEU A 226 13.52 2.03 -10.92
CA LEU A 226 12.71 2.32 -12.11
C LEU A 226 13.61 2.97 -13.17
N GLN A 227 13.55 2.47 -14.40
CA GLN A 227 14.33 2.94 -15.54
C GLN A 227 13.47 2.96 -16.79
N LEU A 228 13.61 4.00 -17.61
CA LEU A 228 13.01 4.03 -18.94
C LEU A 228 13.87 3.20 -19.91
N ARG A 229 13.22 2.36 -20.71
CA ARG A 229 13.80 1.65 -21.84
C ARG A 229 12.94 1.93 -23.07
N GLY A 230 13.32 2.94 -23.84
CA GLY A 230 12.45 3.49 -24.88
C GLY A 230 11.25 4.20 -24.27
N THR A 231 10.04 3.83 -24.68
CA THR A 231 8.77 4.39 -24.19
C THR A 231 8.22 3.69 -22.95
N GLU A 232 8.78 2.54 -22.57
CA GLU A 232 8.31 1.74 -21.44
C GLU A 232 9.17 1.98 -20.19
N GLN A 233 8.56 1.95 -19.01
CA GLN A 233 9.26 1.97 -17.74
C GLN A 233 9.43 0.55 -17.21
N TRP A 234 10.60 0.28 -16.62
CA TRP A 234 10.98 -1.03 -16.12
C TRP A 234 11.55 -0.91 -14.70
N PHE A 235 11.15 -1.81 -13.81
CA PHE A 235 11.84 -2.06 -12.56
C PHE A 235 12.99 -3.06 -12.80
N ILE A 236 14.21 -2.60 -12.56
CA ILE A 236 15.44 -3.38 -12.74
C ILE A 236 15.94 -3.81 -11.37
N PRO A 237 15.85 -5.11 -11.02
CA PRO A 237 16.29 -5.60 -9.72
C PRO A 237 17.81 -5.54 -9.59
N GLN A 238 18.29 -5.30 -8.37
CA GLN A 238 19.71 -5.43 -8.03
C GLN A 238 20.16 -6.89 -7.99
N ASN A 239 19.28 -7.78 -7.52
CA ASN A 239 19.55 -9.22 -7.53
C ASN A 239 19.24 -9.77 -8.93
N PRO A 240 20.23 -10.30 -9.67
CA PRO A 240 20.01 -10.84 -11.02
C PRO A 240 19.15 -12.11 -11.04
N LYS A 241 18.84 -12.69 -9.87
CA LYS A 241 17.91 -13.82 -9.76
C LYS A 241 16.44 -13.38 -9.82
N HIS A 242 16.14 -12.14 -9.49
CA HIS A 242 14.78 -11.60 -9.50
C HIS A 242 14.35 -11.24 -10.93
N LEU A 243 13.05 -11.23 -11.19
CA LEU A 243 12.49 -10.85 -12.48
C LEU A 243 12.61 -9.35 -12.73
N GLU A 244 12.92 -8.95 -13.96
CA GLU A 244 12.65 -7.59 -14.43
C GLU A 244 11.14 -7.42 -14.61
N LEU A 245 10.62 -6.26 -14.24
CA LEU A 245 9.19 -6.01 -14.27
C LEU A 245 8.92 -4.78 -15.15
N ARG A 246 8.13 -4.91 -16.21
CA ARG A 246 7.58 -3.73 -16.89
C ARG A 246 6.60 -3.06 -15.95
N VAL A 247 6.67 -1.75 -15.80
CA VAL A 247 5.77 -0.98 -14.95
C VAL A 247 4.66 -0.40 -15.82
N ASP A 248 3.43 -0.78 -15.53
CA ASP A 248 2.25 -0.33 -16.25
C ASP A 248 1.57 0.84 -15.49
N GLY A 249 1.70 0.90 -14.17
CA GLY A 249 1.19 2.02 -13.36
C GLY A 249 1.41 1.87 -11.86
N LEU A 250 0.83 2.79 -11.10
CA LEU A 250 0.83 2.83 -9.63
C LEU A 250 -0.59 3.01 -9.13
N MET A 251 -1.01 2.16 -8.18
CA MET A 251 -2.21 2.36 -7.40
C MET A 251 -1.83 2.84 -6.00
N SER A 252 -2.39 3.96 -5.56
CA SER A 252 -2.12 4.56 -4.26
C SER A 252 -3.37 4.63 -3.39
N PHE A 253 -3.13 4.58 -2.08
CA PHE A 253 -4.13 4.50 -1.03
C PHE A 253 -3.76 5.50 0.07
N ILE A 254 -4.66 6.46 0.33
CA ILE A 254 -4.49 7.50 1.34
C ILE A 254 -5.68 7.41 2.31
N PRO A 255 -5.51 6.77 3.48
CA PRO A 255 -6.57 6.68 4.47
C PRO A 255 -6.79 8.03 5.17
N PHE A 256 -8.05 8.41 5.36
CA PHE A 256 -8.42 9.69 5.97
C PHE A 256 -9.66 9.53 6.86
N ARG A 257 -9.82 10.46 7.82
CA ARG A 257 -11.03 10.61 8.62
C ARG A 257 -11.92 11.68 7.98
N PRO A 258 -13.15 11.35 7.53
CA PRO A 258 -14.07 12.35 7.02
C PRO A 258 -14.49 13.32 8.13
N LEU A 259 -14.82 14.56 7.75
CA LEU A 259 -15.38 15.58 8.63
C LEU A 259 -16.92 15.59 8.59
#